data_AF-A0A534Z7I5-F1
#
_entry.id   AF-A0A534Z7I5-F1
#
_cell.length_a   1.000
_cell.length_b   1.000
_cell.length_c   1.000
_cell.angle_alpha   90.00
_cell.angle_beta   90.00
_cell.angle_gamma   90.00
#
_symmetry.space_group_name_H-M   'P 1'
#
loop_
_entity.id
_entity.type
_entity.pdbx_description
1 polymer ?
#
loop_
_entity_poly.entity_id
_entity_poly.type
_entity_poly.pdbx_seq_one_letter_code
_entity_poly.pdbx_strand_id
1 'polypeptide(L)'
;MSGARLAAHAVRLLGPVAGPVAVAAPPRLGAHLAARLAAARDGEVPAAAVVAFLGSPPRPAERQALLAALRNRLPAGAPLVLLDHSQPRALWRRAVGILVLAARGLAPSRARYPAARELAAIGFAVERLRLACGERVQMVVARRRPPP
;
A
#
# COMPACT_ATOMS: atom_id res chain seq x y z
N MET A 1 -1.76 -16.83 0.08
CA MET A 1 -2.10 -16.03 1.27
C MET A 1 -3.46 -15.40 1.04
N SER A 2 -4.39 -15.49 1.99
CA SER A 2 -5.73 -14.89 1.88
C SER A 2 -5.68 -13.36 2.09
N GLY A 3 -6.75 -12.67 1.68
CA GLY A 3 -6.90 -11.23 1.91
C GLY A 3 -6.82 -10.87 3.40
N ALA A 4 -7.46 -11.66 4.27
CA ALA A 4 -7.41 -11.48 5.72
C ALA A 4 -5.98 -11.57 6.30
N ARG A 5 -5.17 -12.54 5.84
CA ARG A 5 -3.76 -12.66 6.26
C ARG A 5 -2.91 -11.49 5.76
N LEU A 6 -3.17 -11.02 4.53
CA LEU A 6 -2.48 -9.84 4.00
C LEU A 6 -2.82 -8.58 4.80
N ALA A 7 -4.09 -8.36 5.13
CA ALA A 7 -4.53 -7.25 5.98
C ALA A 7 -3.90 -7.33 7.37
N ALA A 8 -3.91 -8.49 8.02
CA ALA A 8 -3.26 -8.69 9.32
C ALA A 8 -1.75 -8.39 9.25
N HIS A 9 -1.09 -8.79 8.15
CA HIS A 9 0.32 -8.49 7.97
C HIS A 9 0.58 -6.98 7.79
N ALA A 10 -0.28 -6.29 7.04
CA ALA A 10 -0.19 -4.84 6.86
C ALA A 10 -0.37 -4.10 8.18
N VAL A 11 -1.37 -4.47 8.98
CA VAL A 11 -1.62 -3.91 10.33
C VAL A 11 -0.41 -4.13 11.24
N ARG A 12 0.16 -5.34 11.24
CA ARG A 12 1.38 -5.63 12.01
C ARG A 12 2.58 -4.78 11.57
N LEU A 13 2.71 -4.49 10.28
CA LEU A 13 3.80 -3.64 9.78
C LEU A 13 3.57 -2.17 10.08
N LEU A 14 2.31 -1.72 10.13
CA LEU A 14 1.95 -0.37 10.54
C LEU A 14 2.38 -0.09 11.98
N GLY A 15 2.35 -1.13 12.82
CA GLY A 15 2.67 -1.05 14.23
C GLY A 15 1.49 -0.54 15.06
N PRO A 16 1.68 -0.32 16.38
CA PRO A 16 0.66 0.26 17.22
C PRO A 16 0.38 1.71 16.79
N VAL A 17 -0.90 2.04 16.64
CA VAL A 17 -1.37 3.39 16.29
C VAL A 17 -2.51 3.75 17.24
N ALA A 18 -2.36 4.84 17.99
CA ALA A 18 -3.41 5.39 18.83
C ALA A 18 -4.21 6.42 18.01
N GLY A 19 -5.20 5.95 17.24
CA GLY A 19 -6.09 6.83 16.48
C GLY A 19 -6.62 6.24 15.18
N PRO A 20 -7.45 7.01 14.46
CA PRO A 20 -8.05 6.56 13.21
C PRO A 20 -7.01 6.41 12.09
N VAL A 21 -7.23 5.46 11.19
CA VAL A 21 -6.33 5.12 10.09
C VAL A 21 -7.02 5.38 8.75
N ALA A 22 -6.38 6.16 7.88
CA ALA A 22 -6.84 6.33 6.52
C ALA A 22 -6.61 5.04 5.72
N VAL A 23 -7.66 4.46 5.15
CA VAL A 23 -7.58 3.22 4.36
C VAL A 23 -8.00 3.51 2.92
N ALA A 24 -7.08 3.31 1.98
CA ALA A 24 -7.34 3.39 0.55
C ALA A 24 -7.00 2.05 -0.10
N ALA A 25 -7.99 1.16 -0.23
CA ALA A 25 -7.78 -0.21 -0.70
C ALA A 25 -8.97 -0.74 -1.53
N PRO A 26 -8.78 -1.77 -2.37
CA PRO A 26 -9.87 -2.43 -3.06
C PRO A 26 -10.89 -3.02 -2.07
N PRO A 27 -12.19 -3.11 -2.42
CA PRO A 27 -13.27 -3.39 -1.46
C PRO A 27 -13.03 -4.62 -0.57
N ARG A 28 -12.60 -5.74 -1.17
CA ARG A 28 -12.33 -6.99 -0.43
C ARG A 28 -11.20 -6.85 0.59
N LEU A 29 -10.13 -6.13 0.25
CA LEU A 29 -9.02 -5.90 1.17
C LEU A 29 -9.39 -4.83 2.21
N GLY A 30 -10.12 -3.79 1.79
CA GLY A 30 -10.66 -2.75 2.65
C GLY A 30 -11.52 -3.32 3.78
N ALA A 31 -12.42 -4.26 3.48
CA ALA A 31 -13.24 -4.93 4.50
C ALA A 31 -12.40 -5.66 5.56
N HIS A 32 -11.33 -6.35 5.15
CA HIS A 32 -10.44 -7.03 6.10
C HIS A 32 -9.58 -6.08 6.94
N LEU A 33 -9.24 -4.91 6.40
CA LEU A 33 -8.53 -3.84 7.11
C LEU A 33 -9.46 -3.14 8.10
N ALA A 34 -10.70 -2.84 7.70
CA ALA A 34 -11.72 -2.22 8.55
C ALA A 34 -12.08 -3.10 9.76
N ALA A 35 -12.03 -4.43 9.61
CA ALA A 35 -12.21 -5.36 10.73
C ALA A 35 -11.07 -5.32 11.77
N ARG A 36 -10.00 -4.55 11.55
CA ARG A 36 -8.78 -4.50 12.39
C ARG A 36 -8.35 -3.09 12.79
N LEU A 37 -8.87 -2.07 12.10
CA LEU A 37 -8.45 -0.68 12.23
C LEU A 37 -9.70 0.18 12.40
N ALA A 38 -9.63 1.16 13.31
CA ALA A 38 -10.58 2.26 13.30
C ALA A 38 -10.33 3.09 12.04
N ALA A 39 -11.24 3.05 11.07
CA ALA A 39 -11.10 3.82 9.84
C ALA A 39 -11.35 5.31 10.12
N ALA A 40 -10.48 6.18 9.58
CA ALA A 40 -10.68 7.62 9.62
C ALA A 40 -11.91 8.01 8.80
N ARG A 41 -12.79 8.81 9.38
CA ARG A 41 -13.94 9.39 8.67
C ARG A 41 -13.52 10.58 7.83
N ASP A 42 -14.41 11.02 6.96
CA ASP A 42 -14.19 12.26 6.20
C ASP A 42 -14.10 13.45 7.14
N GLY A 43 -13.13 14.33 6.90
CA GLY A 43 -12.80 15.46 7.78
C GLY A 43 -11.92 15.11 8.98
N GLU A 44 -11.78 13.84 9.36
CA GLU A 44 -10.87 13.46 10.44
C GLU A 44 -9.40 13.47 9.98
N VAL A 45 -8.52 13.87 10.90
CA VAL A 45 -7.06 13.78 10.74
C VAL A 45 -6.61 12.36 11.09
N PRO A 46 -6.15 11.56 10.11
CA PRO A 46 -5.72 10.19 10.38
C PRO A 46 -4.38 10.17 11.12
N ALA A 47 -4.23 9.28 12.11
CA ALA A 47 -2.98 9.03 12.81
C ALA A 47 -1.98 8.20 11.97
N ALA A 48 -2.48 7.44 10.99
CA ALA A 48 -1.70 6.59 10.11
C ALA A 48 -2.45 6.29 8.80
N ALA A 49 -1.79 5.63 7.84
CA ALA A 49 -2.45 5.20 6.60
C ALA A 49 -2.08 3.79 6.14
N VAL A 50 -3.03 3.11 5.51
CA VAL A 50 -2.81 1.89 4.73
C VAL A 50 -3.36 2.08 3.32
N VAL A 51 -2.49 1.96 2.32
CA VAL A 51 -2.84 2.14 0.91
C VAL A 51 -2.54 0.85 0.16
N ALA A 52 -3.46 0.40 -0.69
CA ALA A 52 -3.27 -0.77 -1.51
C ALA A 52 -3.70 -0.52 -2.95
N PHE A 53 -2.79 -0.74 -3.89
CA PHE A 53 -3.04 -0.64 -5.33
C PHE A 53 -3.11 -2.02 -5.99
N LEU A 54 -3.42 -3.05 -5.20
CA LEU A 54 -3.52 -4.43 -5.64
C LEU A 54 -4.79 -4.65 -6.46
N GLY A 55 -4.62 -5.06 -7.71
CA GLY A 55 -5.73 -5.36 -8.62
C GLY A 55 -6.49 -4.12 -9.10
N SER A 56 -6.00 -2.93 -8.79
CA SER A 56 -6.53 -1.67 -9.32
C SER A 56 -5.67 -1.20 -10.49
N PRO A 57 -6.26 -0.59 -11.54
CA PRO A 57 -5.53 -0.03 -12.67
C PRO A 57 -5.27 1.49 -12.56
N PRO A 58 -5.08 2.12 -11.38
CA PRO A 58 -5.04 3.57 -11.33
C PRO A 58 -3.84 4.04 -12.14
N ARG A 59 -4.10 5.03 -12.98
CA ARG A 59 -3.04 5.66 -13.78
C ARG A 59 -2.03 6.30 -12.83
N PRO A 60 -0.75 6.43 -13.22
CA PRO A 60 0.27 7.02 -12.35
C PRO A 60 -0.16 8.35 -11.71
N ALA A 61 -0.84 9.23 -12.45
CA ALA A 61 -1.34 10.51 -11.95
C ALA A 61 -2.37 10.37 -10.81
N GLU A 62 -3.36 9.49 -10.96
CA GLU A 62 -4.38 9.23 -9.92
C GLU A 62 -3.74 8.67 -8.65
N ARG A 63 -2.75 7.80 -8.83
CA ARG A 63 -1.98 7.20 -7.75
C ARG A 63 -1.23 8.25 -6.94
N GLN A 64 -0.52 9.14 -7.65
CA GLN A 64 0.23 10.24 -7.06
C GLN A 64 -0.70 11.25 -6.38
N ALA A 65 -1.84 11.58 -7.00
CA ALA A 65 -2.84 12.47 -6.41
C ALA A 65 -3.37 11.92 -5.08
N LEU A 66 -3.70 10.62 -5.04
CA LEU A 66 -4.15 9.96 -3.82
C LEU A 66 -3.08 9.99 -2.73
N LEU A 67 -1.83 9.65 -3.07
CA LEU A 67 -0.72 9.64 -2.13
C LEU A 67 -0.37 11.05 -1.63
N ALA A 68 -0.46 12.07 -2.49
CA ALA A 68 -0.27 13.47 -2.13
C ALA A 68 -1.38 13.98 -1.20
N ALA A 69 -2.65 13.64 -1.48
CA ALA A 69 -3.78 13.96 -0.61
C ALA A 69 -3.61 13.32 0.77
N LEU A 70 -3.18 12.05 0.84
CA LEU A 70 -2.89 11.38 2.10
C LEU A 70 -1.73 12.04 2.86
N ARG A 71 -0.63 12.37 2.17
CA ARG A 71 0.50 13.09 2.77
C ARG A 71 0.05 14.40 3.41
N ASN A 72 -0.83 15.16 2.76
CA ASN A 72 -1.29 16.44 3.26
C ASN A 72 -2.18 16.29 4.51
N ARG A 73 -2.88 15.16 4.67
CA ARG A 73 -3.75 14.86 5.82
C ARG A 73 -3.02 14.26 7.01
N LEU A 74 -2.01 13.41 6.77
CA LEU A 74 -1.29 12.70 7.83
C LEU A 74 -0.43 13.66 8.65
N PRO A 75 -0.30 13.57 9.98
CA PRO A 75 0.69 14.34 10.74
C PRO A 75 2.14 14.00 10.38
N ALA A 76 3.09 14.91 10.66
CA ALA A 76 4.51 14.63 10.46
C ALA A 76 4.95 13.40 11.29
N GLY A 77 5.75 12.51 10.71
CA GLY A 77 6.17 11.26 11.34
C GLY A 77 5.11 10.14 11.35
N ALA A 78 3.87 10.41 10.94
CA ALA A 78 2.79 9.42 10.91
C ALA A 78 3.15 8.23 9.99
N PRO A 79 2.91 6.98 10.43
CA PRO A 79 3.26 5.79 9.67
C PRO A 79 2.29 5.54 8.50
N LEU A 80 2.84 5.00 7.43
CA LEU A 80 2.12 4.58 6.24
C LEU A 80 2.61 3.19 5.79
N VAL A 81 1.67 2.30 5.45
CA VAL A 81 1.98 1.04 4.77
C VAL A 81 1.33 1.04 3.39
N LEU A 82 2.16 0.91 2.36
CA LEU A 82 1.74 0.80 0.97
C LEU A 82 1.89 -0.65 0.48
N LEU A 83 0.82 -1.18 -0.11
CA LEU A 83 0.80 -2.49 -0.75
C LEU A 83 0.67 -2.32 -2.26
N ASP A 84 1.58 -2.96 -2.99
CA ASP A 84 1.54 -2.98 -4.45
C ASP A 84 1.97 -4.33 -4.99
N HIS A 85 1.73 -4.56 -6.28
CA HIS A 85 2.25 -5.72 -6.98
C HIS A 85 3.77 -5.66 -7.04
N SER A 86 4.40 -6.83 -6.98
CA SER A 86 5.84 -6.98 -7.10
C SER A 86 6.14 -8.13 -8.05
N GLN A 87 7.28 -8.04 -8.72
CA GLN A 87 7.78 -9.09 -9.60
C GLN A 87 8.63 -10.06 -8.78
N PRO A 88 8.23 -11.33 -8.66
CA PRO A 88 9.04 -12.34 -8.00
C PRO A 88 10.42 -12.50 -8.66
N ARG A 89 11.41 -13.00 -7.93
CA ARG A 89 12.75 -13.28 -8.45
C ARG A 89 12.78 -14.58 -9.26
N ALA A 90 12.12 -15.63 -8.77
CA ALA A 90 12.05 -16.92 -9.44
C ALA A 90 11.22 -16.85 -10.74
N LEU A 91 11.77 -17.38 -11.85
CA LEU A 91 11.15 -17.31 -13.18
C LEU A 91 9.74 -17.91 -13.24
N TRP A 92 9.53 -19.09 -12.66
CA TRP A 92 8.22 -19.72 -12.64
C TRP A 92 7.19 -18.90 -11.85
N ARG A 93 7.60 -18.23 -10.77
CA ARG A 93 6.72 -17.32 -10.01
C ARG A 93 6.42 -16.04 -10.77
N ARG A 94 7.35 -15.54 -11.59
CA ARG A 94 7.13 -14.41 -12.50
C ARG A 94 6.04 -14.75 -13.51
N ALA A 95 6.13 -15.92 -14.15
CA ALA A 95 5.12 -16.38 -15.11
C ALA A 95 3.73 -16.45 -14.47
N VAL A 96 3.62 -17.07 -13.28
CA VAL A 96 2.36 -17.08 -12.51
C VAL A 96 1.89 -15.66 -12.18
N GLY A 97 2.79 -14.77 -11.78
CA GLY A 97 2.47 -13.36 -11.51
C GLY A 97 1.89 -12.62 -12.72
N ILE A 98 2.47 -12.84 -13.91
CA ILE A 98 1.98 -12.27 -15.17
C ILE A 98 0.57 -12.77 -15.49
N LEU A 99 0.33 -14.09 -15.38
CA LEU A 99 -1.00 -14.67 -15.60
C LEU A 99 -2.05 -14.09 -14.63
N VAL A 100 -1.67 -13.92 -13.36
CA VAL A 100 -2.54 -13.35 -12.32
C VAL A 100 -2.87 -11.87 -12.58
N LEU A 101 -1.96 -11.11 -13.17
CA LEU A 101 -2.19 -9.72 -13.59
C LEU A 101 -3.05 -9.67 -14.85
N ALA A 102 -2.78 -10.51 -15.84
CA ALA A 102 -3.55 -10.59 -17.09
C ALA A 102 -5.02 -10.97 -16.82
N ALA A 103 -5.27 -11.94 -15.93
CA ALA A 103 -6.62 -12.30 -15.49
C ALA A 103 -7.37 -11.16 -14.77
N ARG A 104 -6.67 -10.08 -14.40
CA ARG A 104 -7.23 -8.85 -13.83
C ARG A 104 -7.24 -7.67 -14.81
N GLY A 105 -6.91 -7.90 -16.08
CA GLY A 105 -6.79 -6.85 -17.10
C GLY A 105 -5.62 -5.89 -16.87
N LEU A 106 -4.58 -6.31 -16.14
CA LEU A 106 -3.44 -5.46 -15.78
C LEU A 106 -2.20 -5.81 -16.60
N ALA A 107 -1.49 -4.78 -17.06
CA ALA A 107 -0.22 -4.93 -17.75
C ALA A 107 0.88 -5.52 -16.82
N PRO A 108 1.78 -6.38 -17.33
CA PRO A 108 2.89 -6.94 -16.56
C PRO A 108 3.81 -5.89 -15.91
N SER A 109 3.90 -4.69 -16.49
CA SER A 109 4.68 -3.57 -15.95
C SER A 109 4.25 -3.16 -14.54
N ARG A 110 3.00 -3.46 -14.12
CA ARG A 110 2.52 -3.24 -12.75
C ARG A 110 3.33 -3.99 -11.70
N ALA A 111 3.88 -5.17 -12.02
CA ALA A 111 4.74 -5.91 -11.10
C ALA A 111 6.10 -5.23 -10.87
N ARG A 112 6.53 -4.36 -11.78
CA ARG A 112 7.81 -3.64 -11.74
C ARG A 112 7.68 -2.23 -11.19
N TYR A 113 6.48 -1.83 -10.74
CA TYR A 113 6.22 -0.45 -10.36
C TYR A 113 7.08 -0.04 -9.16
N PRO A 114 7.83 1.09 -9.23
CA PRO A 114 8.78 1.49 -8.20
C PRO A 114 8.10 2.20 -7.02
N ALA A 115 7.17 1.51 -6.36
CA ALA A 115 6.32 2.03 -5.28
C ALA A 115 7.08 2.80 -4.17
N ALA A 116 8.23 2.26 -3.73
CA ALA A 116 9.05 2.93 -2.71
C ALA A 116 9.66 4.26 -3.21
N ARG A 117 10.10 4.31 -4.49
CA ARG A 117 10.65 5.54 -5.07
C ARG A 117 9.57 6.62 -5.21
N GLU A 118 8.37 6.22 -5.60
CA GLU A 118 7.23 7.16 -5.68
C GLU A 118 6.88 7.73 -4.30
N LEU A 119 6.80 6.91 -3.25
CA LEU A 119 6.59 7.41 -1.88
C LEU A 119 7.67 8.41 -1.46
N ALA A 120 8.94 8.10 -1.75
CA ALA A 120 10.05 9.00 -1.45
C ALA A 120 9.94 10.35 -2.18
N ALA A 121 9.55 10.32 -3.46
CA ALA A 121 9.34 11.52 -4.28
C ALA A 121 8.16 12.38 -3.78
N ILE A 122 7.13 11.75 -3.21
CA ILE A 122 5.95 12.46 -2.68
C ILE A 122 6.24 13.11 -1.33
N GLY A 123 7.30 12.71 -0.62
CA GLY A 123 7.68 13.28 0.68
C GLY A 123 7.46 12.33 1.85
N PHE A 124 7.49 11.02 1.61
CA PHE A 124 7.58 10.02 2.66
C PHE A 124 9.03 9.55 2.85
N ALA A 125 9.43 9.28 4.09
CA ALA A 125 10.65 8.57 4.40
C ALA A 125 10.36 7.07 4.37
N VAL A 126 10.91 6.36 3.37
CA VAL A 126 10.79 4.90 3.30
C VAL A 126 11.72 4.29 4.34
N GLU A 127 11.16 3.51 5.26
CA GLU A 127 11.92 2.82 6.30
C GLU A 127 12.34 1.43 5.83
N ARG A 128 11.37 0.67 5.31
CA ARG A 128 11.53 -0.76 5.04
C ARG A 128 10.68 -1.20 3.86
N LEU A 129 11.19 -2.15 3.08
CA LEU A 129 10.43 -2.87 2.07
C LEU A 129 10.39 -4.36 2.43
N ARG A 130 9.19 -4.95 2.41
CA ARG A 130 8.96 -6.38 2.62
C ARG A 130 8.27 -6.99 1.40
N LEU A 131 8.50 -8.28 1.18
CA LEU A 131 7.86 -9.05 0.13
C LEU A 131 6.92 -10.09 0.74
N ALA A 132 5.73 -10.23 0.18
CA ALA A 132 4.70 -11.14 0.64
C ALA A 132 4.09 -11.94 -0.52
N CYS A 133 3.25 -12.93 -0.20
CA CYS A 133 2.56 -13.77 -1.19
C CYS A 133 3.49 -14.52 -2.18
N GLY A 134 4.68 -14.93 -1.73
CA GLY A 134 5.70 -15.51 -2.61
C GLY A 134 6.32 -14.45 -3.53
N GLU A 135 6.57 -13.26 -2.99
CA GLU A 135 7.15 -12.08 -3.66
C GLU A 135 6.26 -11.37 -4.67
N ARG A 136 4.98 -11.73 -4.76
CA ARG A 136 4.02 -11.08 -5.67
C ARG A 136 3.49 -9.75 -5.16
N VAL A 137 3.67 -9.47 -3.87
CA VAL A 137 3.24 -8.22 -3.23
C VAL A 137 4.45 -7.59 -2.55
N GLN A 138 4.71 -6.33 -2.84
CA GLN A 138 5.62 -5.49 -2.07
C GLN A 138 4.81 -4.71 -1.04
N MET A 139 5.36 -4.62 0.17
CA MET A 139 4.80 -3.88 1.28
C MET A 139 5.86 -2.86 1.72
N VAL A 140 5.62 -1.59 1.41
CA VAL A 140 6.53 -0.50 1.75
C VAL A 140 6.05 0.16 3.03
N VAL A 141 6.91 0.17 4.04
CA VAL A 141 6.70 0.88 5.30
C VAL A 141 7.41 2.22 5.20
N ALA A 142 6.67 3.29 5.45
CA ALA A 142 7.18 4.64 5.37
C ALA A 142 6.57 5.53 6.46
N ARG A 143 7.13 6.73 6.62
CA ARG A 143 6.57 7.78 7.48
C ARG A 143 6.43 9.08 6.71
N ARG A 144 5.44 9.91 7.05
CA ARG A 144 5.38 11.28 6.51
C ARG A 144 6.64 12.03 6.97
N ARG A 145 7.39 12.63 6.03
CA ARG A 145 8.51 13.52 6.41
C ARG A 145 7.97 14.78 7.08
N PRO A 146 8.71 15.37 8.04
CA PRO A 146 8.47 16.73 8.46
C PRO A 146 8.48 17.67 7.23
N PRO A 147 7.71 18.78 7.25
CA PRO A 147 7.95 19.85 6.29
C PRO A 147 9.42 20.31 6.40
N PRO A 148 10.05 20.71 5.28
CA PRO A 148 11.38 21.31 5.31
C PRO A 148 11.40 22.62 6.09
#